data_AF-A0A2T3XM58-F1
#
_entry.id   AF-A0A2T3XM58-F1
#
_cell.length_a   1.000
_cell.length_b   1.000
_cell.length_c   1.000
_cell.angle_alpha   90.00
_cell.angle_beta   90.00
_cell.angle_gamma   90.00
#
_symmetry.space_group_name_H-M   'P 1'
#
loop_
_entity.id
_entity.type
_entity.pdbx_description
1 polymer ?
#
loop_
_entity_poly.entity_id
_entity_poly.type
_entity_poly.pdbx_seq_one_letter_code
_entity_poly.pdbx_strand_id
1 'polypeptide(L)'
;MVLVDPFDGVAVPRDLITEFFAVFARCEYAMKETSYKRDDHGIAAPAWLRLADEAAVWLDVPSGSDVALAIALLTSDPPKLLYFVDGWKSSPLRGANPIAQAIDAATRVRHNLFHGGKHTPEAEAGRDEQLVRAALTLLVELVDQCPTDLRGAYNHG
;
A
#
# COMPACT_ATOMS: atom_id res chain seq x y z
N MET A 1 16.11 10.94 27.22
CA MET A 1 15.17 9.85 26.87
C MET A 1 15.81 9.08 25.72
N VAL A 2 15.99 7.77 25.84
CA VAL A 2 16.58 6.95 24.76
C VAL A 2 15.51 6.72 23.71
N LEU A 3 15.84 6.88 22.43
CA LEU A 3 14.96 6.52 21.34
C LEU A 3 14.72 5.01 21.36
N VAL A 4 13.47 4.59 21.30
CA VAL A 4 13.10 3.17 21.21
C VAL A 4 13.41 2.67 19.80
N ASP A 5 13.78 1.40 19.67
CA ASP A 5 13.89 0.74 18.36
C ASP A 5 12.55 0.87 17.61
N PRO A 6 12.50 1.48 16.41
CA PRO A 6 11.25 1.67 15.68
C PRO A 6 10.54 0.37 15.29
N PHE A 7 11.24 -0.77 15.35
CA PHE A 7 10.66 -2.09 15.12
C PHE A 7 10.12 -2.75 16.39
N ASP A 8 10.34 -2.17 17.58
CA ASP A 8 9.82 -2.74 18.82
C ASP A 8 8.29 -2.78 18.80
N GLY A 9 7.75 -3.99 18.86
CA GLY A 9 6.30 -4.24 18.88
C GLY A 9 5.59 -4.21 17.55
N VAL A 10 6.34 -4.16 16.45
CA VAL A 10 5.81 -4.49 15.13
C VAL A 10 5.90 -6.01 14.96
N ALA A 11 4.76 -6.67 14.76
CA ALA A 11 4.67 -8.13 14.61
C ALA A 11 4.90 -8.59 13.16
N VAL A 12 5.77 -7.89 12.42
CA VAL A 12 6.14 -8.16 11.03
C VAL A 12 7.66 -8.24 10.93
N PRO A 13 8.23 -9.22 10.18
CA PRO A 13 9.68 -9.34 10.03
C PRO A 13 10.33 -8.05 9.50
N ARG A 14 11.47 -7.66 10.08
CA ARG A 14 12.20 -6.42 9.73
C ARG A 14 12.58 -6.35 8.25
N ASP A 15 13.01 -7.47 7.69
CA ASP A 15 13.42 -7.53 6.27
C ASP A 15 12.23 -7.28 5.35
N LEU A 16 11.06 -7.87 5.67
CA LEU A 16 9.83 -7.66 4.91
C LEU A 16 9.34 -6.20 5.03
N ILE A 17 9.40 -5.60 6.22
CA ILE A 17 9.08 -4.18 6.40
C ILE A 17 10.00 -3.32 5.53
N THR A 18 11.30 -3.61 5.54
CA THR A 18 12.31 -2.83 4.81
C THR A 18 12.10 -2.94 3.31
N GLU A 19 11.85 -4.15 2.81
CA GLU A 19 11.53 -4.40 1.40
C GLU A 19 10.25 -3.66 0.98
N PHE A 20 9.15 -3.84 1.72
CA PHE A 20 7.89 -3.17 1.42
C PHE A 20 8.04 -1.64 1.43
N PHE A 21 8.73 -1.08 2.42
CA PHE A 21 8.94 0.36 2.51
C PHE A 21 9.79 0.88 1.33
N ALA A 22 10.82 0.14 0.93
CA ALA A 22 11.66 0.49 -0.21
C ALA A 22 10.88 0.43 -1.53
N VAL A 23 10.11 -0.64 -1.77
CA VAL A 23 9.27 -0.79 -2.97
C VAL A 23 8.18 0.29 -3.03
N PHE A 24 7.49 0.54 -1.92
CA PHE A 24 6.46 1.58 -1.84
C PHE A 24 7.05 2.97 -2.14
N ALA A 25 8.17 3.33 -1.49
CA ALA A 25 8.81 4.63 -1.69
C ALA A 25 9.31 4.80 -3.12
N ARG A 26 9.87 3.75 -3.73
CA ARG A 26 10.34 3.76 -5.13
C ARG A 26 9.19 3.84 -6.12
N CYS A 27 8.05 3.23 -5.81
CA CYS A 27 6.80 3.41 -6.57
C CYS A 27 6.32 4.86 -6.50
N GLU A 28 6.26 5.48 -5.31
CA GLU A 28 5.88 6.90 -5.18
C GLU A 28 6.84 7.84 -5.92
N TYR A 29 8.14 7.55 -5.92
CA TYR A 29 9.11 8.27 -6.73
C TYR A 29 8.78 8.15 -8.23
N ALA A 30 8.62 6.92 -8.73
CA ALA A 30 8.31 6.66 -10.13
C ALA A 30 7.01 7.36 -10.56
N MET A 31 5.99 7.37 -9.71
CA MET A 31 4.74 8.09 -9.95
C MET A 31 4.96 9.61 -10.10
N LYS A 32 5.85 10.20 -9.30
CA LYS A 32 6.15 11.65 -9.35
C LYS A 32 6.90 12.07 -10.62
N GLU A 33 7.64 11.15 -11.24
CA GLU A 33 8.34 11.41 -12.50
C GLU A 33 7.45 11.24 -13.73
N THR A 34 6.30 10.59 -13.59
CA THR A 34 5.47 10.11 -14.71
C THR A 34 4.11 10.80 -14.80
N SER A 35 3.19 10.27 -15.60
CA SER A 35 1.80 10.74 -15.69
C SER A 35 0.99 10.54 -14.39
N TYR A 36 1.48 9.70 -13.47
CA TYR A 36 0.85 9.45 -12.17
C TYR A 36 1.26 10.44 -11.09
N LYS A 37 1.54 11.69 -11.46
CA LYS A 37 1.75 12.81 -10.54
C LYS A 37 0.57 13.75 -10.47
N ARG A 38 0.43 14.39 -9.31
CA ARG A 38 -0.47 15.52 -9.08
C ARG A 38 0.31 16.68 -8.47
N ASP A 39 -0.21 17.88 -8.68
CA ASP A 39 0.27 19.05 -7.96
C ASP A 39 -0.21 18.99 -6.50
N ASP A 40 0.70 19.25 -5.58
CA ASP A 40 0.42 19.49 -4.17
C ASP A 40 1.11 20.80 -3.77
N HIS A 41 0.46 21.92 -4.10
CA HIS A 41 0.95 23.27 -3.82
C HIS A 41 2.32 23.57 -4.48
N GLY A 42 2.48 23.18 -5.75
CA GLY A 42 3.73 23.33 -6.51
C GLY A 42 4.75 22.21 -6.29
N ILE A 43 4.43 21.20 -5.48
CA ILE A 43 5.29 20.03 -5.23
C ILE A 43 4.68 18.80 -5.90
N ALA A 44 5.49 18.02 -6.61
CA ALA A 44 5.06 16.77 -7.22
C ALA A 44 4.71 15.72 -6.13
N ALA A 45 3.46 15.27 -6.14
CA ALA A 45 2.95 14.22 -5.26
C ALA A 45 2.43 13.02 -6.08
N PRO A 46 2.46 11.79 -5.52
CA PRO A 46 1.95 10.63 -6.21
C PRO A 46 0.42 10.72 -6.31
N ALA A 47 -0.12 10.51 -7.50
CA ALA A 47 -1.55 10.51 -7.79
C ALA A 47 -2.13 9.09 -7.65
N TRP A 48 -2.10 8.54 -6.43
CA TRP A 48 -2.59 7.19 -6.12
C TRP A 48 -4.01 6.91 -6.63
N LEU A 49 -4.93 7.89 -6.51
CA LEU A 49 -6.30 7.72 -7.01
C LEU A 49 -6.34 7.58 -8.54
N ARG A 50 -5.54 8.35 -9.27
CA ARG A 50 -5.45 8.22 -10.74
C ARG A 50 -4.90 6.86 -11.14
N LEU A 51 -3.81 6.43 -10.49
CA LEU A 51 -3.24 5.10 -10.72
C LEU A 51 -4.29 4.01 -10.45
N ALA A 52 -5.04 4.13 -9.36
CA ALA A 52 -6.07 3.17 -8.98
C ALA A 52 -7.23 3.07 -9.97
N ASP A 53 -7.73 4.22 -10.43
CA ASP A 53 -8.83 4.26 -11.40
C ASP A 53 -8.41 3.69 -12.76
N GLU A 54 -7.18 3.97 -13.21
CA GLU A 54 -6.67 3.48 -14.49
C GLU A 54 -6.21 2.01 -14.43
N ALA A 55 -5.62 1.56 -13.32
CA ALA A 55 -5.15 0.19 -13.14
C ALA A 55 -6.24 -0.86 -13.36
N ALA A 56 -7.49 -0.53 -13.05
CA ALA A 56 -8.62 -1.42 -13.29
C ALA A 56 -8.87 -1.74 -14.77
N VAL A 57 -8.29 -0.97 -15.69
CA VAL A 57 -8.43 -1.17 -17.14
C VAL A 57 -7.32 -2.06 -17.70
N TRP A 58 -6.10 -1.98 -17.13
CA TRP A 58 -4.91 -2.60 -17.72
C TRP A 58 -4.24 -3.67 -16.85
N LEU A 59 -4.51 -3.72 -15.54
CA LEU A 59 -3.94 -4.73 -14.66
C LEU A 59 -4.62 -6.08 -14.95
N ASP A 60 -3.87 -7.03 -15.49
CA ASP A 60 -4.35 -8.39 -15.65
C ASP A 60 -4.28 -9.12 -14.31
N VAL A 61 -5.41 -9.67 -13.90
CA VAL A 61 -5.59 -10.37 -12.63
C VAL A 61 -6.17 -11.77 -12.91
N PRO A 62 -5.33 -12.72 -13.36
CA PRO A 62 -5.78 -14.08 -13.60
C PRO A 62 -6.39 -14.67 -12.33
N SER A 63 -7.51 -15.39 -12.48
CA SER A 63 -8.17 -16.03 -11.33
C SER A 63 -7.23 -17.00 -10.62
N GLY A 64 -7.11 -16.85 -9.30
CA GLY A 64 -6.25 -17.69 -8.46
C GLY A 64 -4.76 -17.33 -8.47
N SER A 65 -4.36 -16.27 -9.19
CA SER A 65 -3.00 -15.72 -9.10
C SER A 65 -2.72 -15.09 -7.73
N ASP A 66 -1.43 -14.91 -7.40
CA ASP A 66 -1.01 -14.26 -6.16
C ASP A 66 -1.58 -12.84 -6.03
N VAL A 67 -1.66 -12.09 -7.13
CA VAL A 67 -2.27 -10.75 -7.15
C VAL A 67 -3.78 -10.79 -6.92
N ALA A 68 -4.48 -11.81 -7.42
CA ALA A 68 -5.91 -11.98 -7.13
C ALA A 68 -6.15 -12.26 -5.65
N LEU A 69 -5.32 -13.12 -5.03
CA LEU A 69 -5.38 -13.41 -3.60
C LEU A 69 -5.02 -12.18 -2.75
N ALA A 70 -4.01 -11.42 -3.17
CA ALA A 70 -3.62 -10.17 -2.52
C ALA A 70 -4.74 -9.12 -2.54
N ILE A 71 -5.38 -8.91 -3.70
CA ILE A 71 -6.53 -8.02 -3.84
C ILE A 71 -7.68 -8.48 -2.92
N ALA A 72 -7.98 -9.78 -2.89
CA ALA A 72 -9.04 -10.31 -2.04
C ALA A 72 -8.76 -10.04 -0.55
N LEU A 73 -7.53 -10.29 -0.08
CA LEU A 73 -7.15 -10.05 1.31
C LEU A 73 -7.22 -8.55 1.68
N LEU A 74 -6.66 -7.69 0.84
CA LEU A 74 -6.61 -6.24 1.05
C LEU A 74 -8.01 -5.60 1.10
N THR A 75 -8.99 -6.20 0.41
CA THR A 75 -10.36 -5.69 0.34
C THR A 75 -11.30 -6.30 1.37
N SER A 76 -11.07 -7.55 1.81
CA SER A 76 -11.92 -8.21 2.80
C SER A 76 -11.75 -7.67 4.20
N ASP A 77 -10.53 -7.30 4.58
CA ASP A 77 -10.22 -6.82 5.93
C ASP A 77 -9.11 -5.75 5.90
N PRO A 78 -9.44 -4.53 5.42
CA PRO A 78 -8.44 -3.48 5.24
C PRO A 78 -7.95 -2.89 6.58
N PRO A 79 -6.78 -2.20 6.58
CA PRO A 79 -6.34 -1.47 7.75
C PRO A 79 -7.33 -0.37 8.17
N LYS A 80 -7.57 -0.25 9.48
CA LYS A 80 -8.31 0.88 10.09
C LYS A 80 -7.57 2.19 9.85
N LEU A 81 -8.26 3.32 9.99
CA LEU A 81 -7.64 4.65 9.95
C LEU A 81 -7.71 5.30 11.33
N LEU A 82 -6.66 6.03 11.70
CA LEU A 82 -6.65 6.87 12.90
C LEU A 82 -7.25 8.24 12.58
N TYR A 83 -8.46 8.49 13.08
CA TYR A 83 -9.16 9.77 12.95
C TYR A 83 -8.85 10.70 14.12
N PHE A 84 -8.79 12.01 13.85
CA PHE A 84 -8.39 13.04 14.82
C PHE A 84 -9.21 13.04 16.12
N VAL A 85 -10.53 12.91 16.03
CA VAL A 85 -11.45 12.95 17.19
C VAL A 85 -11.75 11.55 17.73
N ASP A 86 -11.77 10.59 16.82
CA ASP A 86 -12.52 9.35 16.96
C ASP A 86 -11.64 8.11 17.17
N GLY A 87 -10.31 8.29 17.11
CA GLY A 87 -9.36 7.21 17.22
C GLY A 87 -9.40 6.25 16.01
N TRP A 88 -9.00 5.00 16.25
CA TRP A 88 -8.96 3.96 15.22
C TRP A 88 -10.36 3.50 14.82
N LYS A 89 -10.71 3.67 13.55
CA LYS A 89 -12.01 3.23 13.00
C LYS A 89 -11.86 2.52 11.66
N SER A 90 -12.73 1.55 11.44
CA SER A 90 -12.95 1.01 10.10
C SER A 90 -13.49 2.12 9.21
N SER A 91 -12.99 2.19 7.98
CA SER A 91 -13.36 3.21 7.01
C SER A 91 -13.49 2.57 5.64
N PRO A 92 -14.55 2.88 4.86
CA PRO A 92 -14.73 2.32 3.52
C PRO A 92 -13.48 2.54 2.66
N LEU A 93 -13.10 1.53 1.90
CA LEU A 93 -12.04 1.65 0.88
C LEU A 93 -12.49 2.61 -0.22
N ARG A 94 -11.54 3.38 -0.74
CA ARG A 94 -11.76 4.28 -1.88
C ARG A 94 -11.61 3.50 -3.20
N GLY A 95 -12.36 3.90 -4.21
CA GLY A 95 -12.31 3.31 -5.55
C GLY A 95 -13.58 2.56 -5.94
N ALA A 96 -13.84 2.50 -7.25
CA ALA A 96 -15.08 1.94 -7.81
C ALA A 96 -15.05 0.41 -8.00
N ASN A 97 -13.88 -0.22 -7.87
CA ASN A 97 -13.67 -1.64 -8.14
C ASN A 97 -12.63 -2.25 -7.16
N PRO A 98 -12.53 -3.60 -7.08
CA PRO A 98 -11.62 -4.25 -6.13
C PRO A 98 -10.14 -3.89 -6.29
N ILE A 99 -9.66 -3.64 -7.52
CA ILE A 99 -8.25 -3.25 -7.76
C ILE A 99 -8.00 -1.87 -7.13
N ALA A 100 -8.86 -0.89 -7.41
CA ALA A 100 -8.73 0.45 -6.85
C ALA A 100 -8.82 0.45 -5.31
N GLN A 101 -9.73 -0.36 -4.75
CA GLN A 101 -9.88 -0.55 -3.31
C GLN A 101 -8.65 -1.22 -2.69
N ALA A 102 -8.06 -2.22 -3.35
CA ALA A 102 -6.83 -2.86 -2.88
C ALA A 102 -5.63 -1.89 -2.91
N ILE A 103 -5.55 -1.00 -3.90
CA ILE A 103 -4.52 0.06 -3.94
C ILE A 103 -4.70 1.02 -2.77
N ASP A 104 -5.92 1.49 -2.50
CA ASP A 104 -6.20 2.32 -1.32
C ASP A 104 -5.79 1.57 -0.03
N ALA A 105 -6.16 0.30 0.12
CA ALA A 105 -5.76 -0.52 1.25
C ALA A 105 -4.23 -0.62 1.40
N ALA A 106 -3.47 -0.83 0.31
CA ALA A 106 -2.01 -0.89 0.32
C ALA A 106 -1.38 0.43 0.82
N THR A 107 -1.95 1.60 0.45
CA THR A 107 -1.50 2.89 1.01
C THR A 107 -1.76 2.99 2.52
N ARG A 108 -2.88 2.44 3.00
CA ARG A 108 -3.19 2.38 4.44
C ARG A 108 -2.25 1.44 5.20
N VAL A 109 -1.86 0.31 4.59
CA VAL A 109 -0.84 -0.60 5.17
C VAL A 109 0.45 0.18 5.42
N ARG A 110 0.93 0.95 4.43
CA ARG A 110 2.09 1.82 4.61
C ARG A 110 1.88 2.81 5.75
N HIS A 111 0.76 3.52 5.79
CA HIS A 111 0.52 4.53 6.81
C HIS A 111 0.50 3.93 8.22
N ASN A 112 -0.01 2.71 8.38
CA ASN A 112 -0.20 2.09 9.68
C ASN A 112 0.98 1.23 10.15
N LEU A 113 1.95 0.92 9.30
CA LEU A 113 2.98 -0.11 9.53
C LEU A 113 3.75 0.02 10.86
N PHE A 114 4.00 1.25 11.30
CA PHE A 114 4.74 1.56 12.53
C PHE A 114 3.86 2.07 13.68
N HIS A 115 2.53 1.98 13.55
CA HIS A 115 1.61 2.52 14.57
C HIS A 115 1.40 1.58 15.78
N GLY A 116 2.15 0.48 15.86
CA GLY A 116 2.25 -0.37 17.06
C GLY A 116 0.95 -1.12 17.39
N GLY A 117 0.75 -2.29 16.80
CA GLY A 117 -0.42 -3.15 17.03
C GLY A 117 -0.54 -3.76 18.43
N LYS A 118 0.43 -3.52 19.33
CA LYS A 118 0.44 -4.04 20.71
C LYS A 118 -0.75 -3.62 21.57
N HIS A 119 -1.54 -2.62 21.15
CA HIS A 119 -2.55 -1.98 22.00
C HIS A 119 -4.00 -2.19 21.58
N THR A 120 -4.27 -3.02 20.57
CA THR A 120 -5.64 -3.39 20.21
C THR A 120 -5.86 -4.89 20.40
N PRO A 121 -6.87 -5.33 21.19
CA PRO A 121 -7.23 -6.74 21.40
C PRO A 121 -7.54 -7.55 20.13
N GLU A 122 -7.58 -6.88 18.98
CA GLU A 122 -8.06 -7.34 17.68
C GLU A 122 -6.91 -7.64 16.69
N ALA A 123 -5.64 -7.44 17.09
CA ALA A 123 -4.50 -7.75 16.23
C ALA A 123 -4.33 -9.27 16.14
N GLU A 124 -5.02 -9.90 15.19
CA GLU A 124 -4.82 -11.32 14.89
C GLU A 124 -3.35 -11.57 14.53
N ALA A 125 -2.76 -12.60 15.14
CA ALA A 125 -1.36 -12.94 14.94
C ALA A 125 -1.08 -13.19 13.44
N GLY A 126 -0.12 -12.47 12.88
CA GLY A 126 0.30 -12.62 11.48
C GLY A 126 -0.55 -11.86 10.45
N ARG A 127 -1.66 -11.22 10.84
CA ARG A 127 -2.50 -10.43 9.92
C ARG A 127 -1.73 -9.29 9.26
N ASP A 128 -0.98 -8.52 10.05
CA ASP A 128 -0.20 -7.40 9.53
C ASP A 128 0.89 -7.88 8.55
N GLU A 129 1.48 -9.04 8.81
CA GLU A 129 2.44 -9.65 7.88
C GLU A 129 1.77 -10.01 6.55
N GLN A 130 0.59 -10.63 6.58
CA GLN A 130 -0.17 -10.98 5.38
C GLN A 130 -0.57 -9.74 4.57
N LEU A 131 -1.01 -8.67 5.25
CA LEU A 131 -1.34 -7.39 4.60
C LEU A 131 -0.12 -6.74 3.95
N VAL A 132 1.05 -6.78 4.60
CA VAL A 132 2.30 -6.27 4.02
C VAL A 132 2.71 -7.08 2.79
N ARG A 133 2.62 -8.42 2.84
CA ARG A 133 2.92 -9.29 1.69
C ARG A 133 1.96 -9.05 0.52
N ALA A 134 0.67 -8.90 0.80
CA ALA A 134 -0.34 -8.61 -0.22
C ALA A 134 -0.13 -7.23 -0.84
N ALA A 135 0.15 -6.21 -0.04
CA ALA A 135 0.46 -4.87 -0.54
C ALA A 135 1.73 -4.87 -1.39
N LEU A 136 2.78 -5.58 -0.97
CA LEU A 136 4.02 -5.75 -1.74
C LEU A 136 3.76 -6.42 -3.09
N THR A 137 3.03 -7.54 -3.09
CA THR A 137 2.66 -8.29 -4.31
C THR A 137 1.92 -7.38 -5.29
N LEU A 138 0.90 -6.66 -4.81
CA LEU A 138 0.12 -5.74 -5.64
C LEU A 138 0.98 -4.60 -6.22
N LEU A 139 1.88 -4.01 -5.43
CA LEU A 139 2.75 -2.92 -5.90
C LEU A 139 3.71 -3.38 -7.00
N VAL A 140 4.29 -4.57 -6.86
CA VAL A 140 5.18 -5.14 -7.88
C VAL A 140 4.43 -5.35 -9.19
N GLU A 141 3.22 -5.91 -9.14
CA GLU A 141 2.39 -6.14 -10.33
C GLU A 141 1.93 -4.83 -10.98
N LEU A 142 1.56 -3.82 -10.19
CA LEU A 142 1.24 -2.50 -10.72
C LEU A 142 2.43 -1.90 -11.47
N VAL A 143 3.64 -2.02 -10.93
CA VAL A 143 4.84 -1.50 -11.60
C VAL A 143 5.18 -2.33 -12.85
N ASP A 144 5.11 -3.65 -12.76
CA ASP A 144 5.51 -4.56 -13.85
C ASP A 144 4.59 -4.44 -15.07
N GLN A 145 3.28 -4.36 -14.84
CA GLN A 145 2.26 -4.37 -15.89
C GLN A 145 1.84 -2.97 -16.37
N CYS A 146 2.26 -1.90 -15.69
CA CYS A 146 1.85 -0.56 -16.08
C CYS A 146 2.28 -0.24 -17.52
N PRO A 147 1.34 0.13 -18.42
CA PRO A 147 1.64 0.37 -19.82
C PRO A 147 2.34 1.71 -20.09
N THR A 148 2.53 2.53 -19.06
CA THR A 148 3.15 3.85 -19.16
C THR A 148 4.65 3.79 -18.81
N ASP A 149 5.25 4.97 -18.62
CA ASP A 149 6.62 5.18 -18.19
C ASP A 149 6.88 4.81 -16.70
N LEU A 150 5.87 4.37 -15.94
CA LEU A 150 6.00 4.01 -14.51
C LEU A 150 7.11 2.97 -14.27
N ARG A 151 7.11 1.88 -15.03
CA ARG A 151 8.13 0.82 -14.91
C ARG A 151 9.53 1.33 -15.21
N GLY A 152 9.65 2.20 -16.23
CA GLY A 152 10.92 2.82 -16.61
C GLY A 152 11.46 3.71 -15.49
N ALA A 153 10.62 4.62 -14.98
CA ALA A 153 10.98 5.49 -13.86
C ALA A 153 11.34 4.69 -12.59
N TYR A 154 10.63 3.60 -12.32
CA TYR A 154 10.93 2.71 -11.19
C TYR A 154 12.30 2.05 -11.34
N ASN A 155 12.69 1.60 -12.53
CA ASN A 155 13.96 0.90 -12.75
C ASN A 155 15.18 1.84 -12.82
N HIS A 156 14.99 3.12 -13.16
CA HIS A 156 16.08 4.08 -13.38
C HIS A 156 16.22 5.17 -12.31
N GLY A 157 15.30 5.19 -11.34
CA GLY A 157 15.30 6.09 -10.17
C GLY A 157 16.20 5.70 -9.00
#